data_AF-A0A0R2GY67-F1
#
_entry.id   AF-A0A0R2GY67-F1
#
_cell.length_a   1.000
_cell.length_b   1.000
_cell.length_c   1.000
_cell.angle_alpha   90.00
_cell.angle_beta   90.00
_cell.angle_gamma   90.00
#
_symmetry.space_group_name_H-M   'P 1'
#
loop_
_entity.id
_entity.type
_entity.pdbx_description
1 polymer ?
#
loop_
_entity_poly.entity_id
_entity_poly.type
_entity_poly.pdbx_seq_one_letter_code
_entity_poly.pdbx_strand_id
1 'polypeptide(L)'
;MKSEVKKVESRLIKIIRRLQAMTAVRGTAPQIREFTQFGVYVCEVSYQPTRQEFIVRRVRQQEQLVFDDLDLAAMEVYDCLYDFRHTF
;
A
#
# COMPACT_ATOMS: atom_id res chain seq x y z
N MET A 1 27.77 -27.47 0.93
CA MET A 1 26.45 -27.12 0.38
C MET A 1 25.72 -26.27 1.40
N LYS A 2 25.77 -24.93 1.28
CA LYS A 2 25.03 -24.03 2.19
C LYS A 2 23.61 -23.94 1.67
N SER A 3 22.65 -24.41 2.44
CA SER A 3 21.22 -24.23 2.16
C SER A 3 20.87 -22.74 2.27
N GLU A 4 20.48 -22.12 1.16
CA GLU A 4 19.87 -20.78 1.16
C GLU A 4 18.50 -20.86 1.83
N VAL A 5 18.39 -20.28 3.02
CA VAL A 5 17.10 -20.05 3.68
C VAL A 5 16.39 -18.94 2.92
N LYS A 6 15.31 -19.29 2.21
CA LYS A 6 14.45 -18.32 1.53
C LYS A 6 13.89 -17.36 2.57
N LYS A 7 14.39 -16.11 2.59
CA LYS A 7 13.96 -15.09 3.55
C LYS A 7 12.47 -14.79 3.30
N VAL A 8 11.59 -15.27 4.18
CA VAL A 8 10.16 -14.95 4.15
C VAL A 8 10.02 -13.51 4.64
N GLU A 9 10.05 -12.55 3.71
CA GLU A 9 9.82 -11.16 4.04
C GLU A 9 8.31 -10.87 4.04
N SER A 10 7.80 -10.37 5.18
CA SER A 10 6.39 -10.02 5.33
C SER A 10 5.95 -9.02 4.27
N ARG A 11 4.85 -9.34 3.56
CA ARG A 11 4.25 -8.45 2.57
C ARG A 11 3.76 -7.15 3.21
N LEU A 12 3.22 -7.22 4.43
CA LEU A 12 2.78 -6.05 5.18
C LEU A 12 3.95 -5.13 5.50
N ILE A 13 5.10 -5.68 5.91
CA ILE A 13 6.32 -4.87 6.14
C ILE A 13 6.75 -4.14 4.86
N LYS A 14 6.64 -4.78 3.69
CA LYS A 14 6.94 -4.11 2.41
C LYS A 14 5.98 -2.96 2.12
N ILE A 15 4.70 -3.13 2.41
CA ILE A 15 3.69 -2.08 2.25
C ILE A 15 3.99 -0.92 3.19
N ILE A 16 4.17 -1.19 4.49
CA ILE A 16 4.51 -0.19 5.52
C ILE A 16 5.72 0.64 5.09
N ARG A 17 6.82 0.00 4.67
CA ARG A 17 8.02 0.72 4.22
C ARG A 17 7.75 1.65 3.04
N ARG A 18 6.90 1.24 2.09
CA ARG A 18 6.51 2.07 0.95
C ARG A 18 5.68 3.27 1.40
N LEU A 19 4.76 3.08 2.34
CA LEU A 19 3.95 4.18 2.90
C LEU A 19 4.80 5.16 3.73
N GLN A 20 5.72 4.65 4.56
CA GLN A 20 6.69 5.47 5.29
C GLN A 20 7.55 6.31 4.35
N ALA A 21 7.95 5.75 3.20
CA ALA A 21 8.69 6.51 2.20
C ALA A 21 7.86 7.66 1.61
N MET A 22 6.53 7.57 1.58
CA MET A 22 5.65 8.65 1.13
C MET A 22 5.60 9.80 2.14
N THR A 23 5.61 9.49 3.45
CA THR A 23 5.58 10.51 4.51
C THR A 23 6.92 11.21 4.71
N ALA A 24 8.02 10.56 4.32
CA ALA A 24 9.37 11.13 4.39
C ALA A 24 9.66 12.18 3.31
N VAL A 25 8.83 12.30 2.26
CA VAL A 25 9.02 13.31 1.21
C VAL A 25 8.64 14.69 1.75
N ARG A 26 9.58 15.64 1.67
CA ARG A 26 9.35 17.02 2.10
C ARG A 26 8.47 17.77 1.11
N GLY A 27 7.55 18.58 1.63
CA GLY A 27 6.67 19.45 0.85
C GLY A 27 5.21 19.23 1.19
N THR A 28 4.33 19.95 0.49
CA THR A 28 2.88 19.88 0.67
C THR A 28 2.18 19.13 -0.48
N ALA A 29 2.92 18.77 -1.52
CA ALA A 29 2.38 18.07 -2.67
C ALA A 29 2.00 16.62 -2.31
N PRO A 30 0.81 16.16 -2.71
CA PRO A 30 0.39 14.78 -2.49
C PRO A 30 1.38 13.78 -3.10
N GLN A 31 1.62 12.69 -2.37
CA GLN A 31 2.45 11.58 -2.86
C GLN A 31 1.55 10.43 -3.31
N ILE A 32 1.71 9.94 -4.53
CA ILE A 32 0.88 8.87 -5.09
C ILE A 32 1.73 7.62 -5.32
N ARG A 33 1.21 6.44 -4.96
CA ARG A 33 1.82 5.13 -5.22
C ARG A 33 0.78 4.12 -5.67
N GLU A 34 1.10 3.42 -6.75
CA GLU A 34 0.29 2.32 -7.27
C GLU A 34 0.74 0.98 -6.68
N PHE A 35 -0.23 0.11 -6.41
CA PHE A 35 -0.02 -1.26 -5.99
C PHE A 35 -0.63 -2.19 -7.02
N THR A 36 0.21 -3.07 -7.56
CA THR A 36 -0.13 -4.01 -8.63
C THR A 36 0.03 -5.44 -8.16
N GLN A 37 -0.76 -6.34 -8.73
CA GLN A 37 -0.68 -7.78 -8.51
C GLN A 37 -0.86 -8.48 -9.85
N PHE A 38 0.08 -9.36 -10.21
CA PHE A 38 0.11 -10.03 -11.52
C PHE A 38 0.06 -9.08 -12.72
N GLY A 39 0.71 -7.91 -12.60
CA GLY A 39 0.70 -6.87 -13.64
C GLY A 39 -0.60 -6.06 -13.73
N VAL A 40 -1.62 -6.40 -12.93
CA VAL A 40 -2.88 -5.68 -12.87
C VAL A 40 -2.82 -4.64 -11.77
N TYR A 41 -3.32 -3.44 -12.07
CA TYR A 41 -3.47 -2.38 -11.11
C TYR A 41 -4.63 -2.65 -10.15
N VAL A 42 -4.34 -2.74 -8.84
CA VAL A 42 -5.30 -3.19 -7.83
C VAL A 42 -5.80 -2.03 -6.97
N CYS A 43 -4.87 -1.26 -6.42
CA CYS A 43 -5.20 -0.09 -5.61
C CYS A 43 -4.12 1.00 -5.72
N GLU A 44 -4.50 2.19 -5.27
CA GLU A 44 -3.66 3.36 -5.17
C GLU A 44 -3.62 3.86 -3.74
N VAL A 45 -2.48 4.41 -3.33
CA VAL A 45 -2.41 5.24 -2.12
C VAL A 45 -1.97 6.64 -2.48
N SER A 46 -2.72 7.62 -2.00
CA SER A 46 -2.36 9.04 -2.03
C SER A 46 -2.16 9.53 -0.60
N TYR A 47 -0.95 10.00 -0.26
CA TYR A 47 -0.68 10.64 1.02
C TYR A 47 -0.79 12.15 0.88
N GLN A 48 -1.56 12.78 1.77
CA GLN A 48 -1.82 14.22 1.83
C GLN A 48 -1.02 14.85 2.98
N PRO A 49 0.16 15.46 2.75
CA PRO A 49 1.04 15.92 3.84
C PRO A 49 0.41 16.99 4.73
N THR A 50 -0.47 17.82 4.17
CA THR A 50 -1.14 18.91 4.90
C THR A 50 -2.18 18.41 5.89
N ARG A 51 -2.77 17.24 5.62
CA ARG A 51 -3.80 16.62 6.46
C ARG A 51 -3.28 15.41 7.24
N GLN A 52 -2.07 14.94 6.90
CA GLN A 52 -1.48 13.71 7.43
C GLN A 52 -2.38 12.48 7.21
N GLU A 53 -3.10 12.47 6.09
CA GLU A 53 -4.07 11.42 5.75
C GLU A 53 -3.57 10.58 4.56
N PHE A 54 -3.82 9.28 4.63
CA PHE A 54 -3.70 8.34 3.53
C PHE A 54 -5.07 8.10 2.91
N ILE A 55 -5.13 8.20 1.60
CA ILE A 55 -6.30 7.90 0.80
C ILE A 55 -6.01 6.63 0.02
N VAL A 56 -6.72 5.54 0.32
CA VAL A 56 -6.61 4.28 -0.43
C VAL A 56 -7.77 4.16 -1.39
N ARG A 57 -7.49 4.05 -2.69
CA ARG A 57 -8.49 3.87 -3.74
C ARG A 57 -8.47 2.45 -4.26
N ARG A 58 -9.57 1.72 -4.09
CA ARG A 58 -9.80 0.39 -4.65
C ARG A 58 -10.22 0.51 -6.11
N VAL A 59 -9.43 -0.04 -7.03
CA VAL A 59 -9.66 0.18 -8.48
C VAL A 59 -10.93 -0.52 -8.96
N ARG A 60 -11.17 -1.77 -8.55
CA ARG A 60 -12.33 -2.56 -9.02
C ARG A 60 -13.65 -2.09 -8.40
N GLN A 61 -13.63 -1.77 -7.11
CA GLN A 61 -14.81 -1.38 -6.34
C GLN A 61 -15.18 0.09 -6.53
N GLN A 62 -14.30 0.90 -7.14
CA GLN A 62 -14.45 2.36 -7.24
C GLN A 62 -14.68 3.03 -5.88
N GLU A 63 -14.11 2.42 -4.83
CA GLU A 63 -14.24 2.86 -3.45
C GLU A 63 -12.97 3.60 -3.02
N GLN A 64 -13.14 4.60 -2.17
CA GLN A 64 -12.06 5.34 -1.57
C GLN A 64 -12.23 5.41 -0.06
N LEU A 65 -11.19 5.02 0.66
CA LEU A 65 -11.13 5.03 2.11
C LEU A 65 -10.04 6.00 2.56
N VAL A 66 -10.26 6.67 3.69
CA VAL A 66 -9.35 7.68 4.25
C VAL A 66 -8.92 7.23 5.64
N PHE A 67 -7.62 7.29 5.90
CA PHE A 67 -7.00 6.88 7.15
C PHE A 67 -6.02 7.95 7.63
N ASP A 68 -6.05 8.26 8.91
CA ASP A 68 -5.05 9.05 9.62
C ASP A 68 -3.92 8.19 10.21
N ASP A 69 -4.09 6.86 10.19
CA ASP A 69 -3.13 5.89 10.69
C ASP A 69 -2.47 5.09 9.54
N LEU A 70 -1.14 5.01 9.56
CA LEU A 70 -0.33 4.33 8.54
C LEU A 70 -0.56 2.81 8.54
N ASP A 71 -0.73 2.20 9.70
CA ASP A 71 -0.92 0.76 9.84
C ASP A 71 -2.31 0.35 9.33
N LEU A 72 -3.35 1.15 9.61
CA LEU A 72 -4.69 0.96 9.02
C LEU A 72 -4.65 1.05 7.49
N ALA A 73 -4.00 2.08 6.94
CA ALA A 73 -3.83 2.21 5.49
C ALA A 73 -3.02 1.05 4.89
N ALA A 74 -2.01 0.54 5.61
CA ALA A 74 -1.22 -0.60 5.17
C ALA A 74 -2.02 -1.91 5.17
N MET A 75 -2.87 -2.13 6.17
CA MET A 75 -3.80 -3.27 6.20
C MET A 75 -4.78 -3.22 5.04
N GLU A 76 -5.35 -2.05 4.77
CA GLU A 76 -6.28 -1.86 3.65
C GLU A 76 -5.62 -2.17 2.29
N VAL A 77 -4.36 -1.73 2.07
CA VAL A 77 -3.59 -2.11 0.87
C VAL A 77 -3.29 -3.60 0.82
N TYR A 78 -2.97 -4.21 1.98
CA TYR A 78 -2.75 -5.64 2.05
C TYR A 78 -4.00 -6.42 1.66
N ASP A 79 -5.17 -6.03 2.16
CA ASP A 79 -6.46 -6.64 1.86
C ASP A 79 -6.80 -6.49 0.38
N CYS A 80 -6.62 -5.31 -0.21
CA CYS A 80 -6.78 -5.12 -1.66
C CYS A 80 -5.97 -6.14 -2.48
N LEU A 81 -4.69 -6.32 -2.16
CA LEU A 81 -3.80 -7.25 -2.86
C LEU A 81 -4.11 -8.72 -2.54
N TYR A 82 -4.55 -8.99 -1.31
CA TYR A 82 -4.95 -10.31 -0.87
C TYR A 82 -6.22 -10.74 -1.59
N ASP A 83 -7.28 -9.93 -1.57
CA ASP A 83 -8.55 -10.19 -2.21
C ASP A 83 -8.36 -10.41 -3.70
N PHE A 84 -7.60 -9.53 -4.37
CA PHE A 84 -7.32 -9.68 -5.80
C PHE A 84 -6.66 -11.02 -6.13
N ARG A 85 -5.71 -11.46 -5.31
CA ARG A 85 -5.00 -12.74 -5.50
C ARG A 85 -5.89 -13.96 -5.29
N HIS A 86 -6.99 -13.84 -4.55
CA HIS A 86 -7.94 -14.93 -4.26
C HIS A 86 -9.29 -14.73 -4.96
N THR A 87 -9.38 -13.81 -5.91
CA THR A 87 -10.57 -13.62 -6.76
C THR A 87 -10.63 -14.59 -7.95
N PHE A 88 -9.56 -15.36 -8.19
CA PHE A 88 -9.43 -16.33 -9.28
C PHE A 88 -8.89 -17.66 -8.75
#